data_AF-A0A7C9E638-F1
#
_entry.id   AF-A0A7C9E638-F1
#
_cell.length_a   1.000
_cell.length_b   1.000
_cell.length_c   1.000
_cell.angle_alpha   90.00
_cell.angle_beta   90.00
_cell.angle_gamma   90.00
#
_symmetry.space_group_name_H-M   'P 1'
#
loop_
_entity.id
_entity.type
_entity.pdbx_description
1 polymer ?
#
loop_
_entity_poly.entity_id
_entity_poly.type
_entity_poly.pdbx_seq_one_letter_code
_entity_poly.pdbx_strand_id
1 'polypeptide(L)'
;AGGNIVYHVGLRAADRVDDLKPLIVRGLVLIQPFFGGLTRTASELRLQDDPYLPLHLTELMWNLALPVGSNRNHQYCNPRVGGGSGLLARVRDLQWRVGVMASDDDPLFDANVEVGRSGERRGGKEG
;
A
#
# COMPACT_ATOMS: atom_id res chain seq x y z
N ALA A 1 -7.20 -4.37 5.93
CA ALA A 1 -7.49 -4.48 4.47
C ALA A 1 -8.01 -3.18 3.83
N GLY A 2 -8.85 -2.37 4.49
CA GLY A 2 -9.45 -1.16 3.89
C GLY A 2 -8.43 -0.18 3.26
N GLY A 3 -7.30 0.07 3.93
CA GLY A 3 -6.24 0.92 3.36
C GLY A 3 -5.65 0.38 2.04
N ASN A 4 -5.57 -0.94 1.86
CA ASN A 4 -5.13 -1.54 0.60
C ASN A 4 -6.14 -1.26 -0.53
N ILE A 5 -7.44 -1.40 -0.23
CA ILE A 5 -8.52 -1.07 -1.17
C ILE A 5 -8.48 0.41 -1.55
N VAL A 6 -8.35 1.31 -0.56
CA VAL A 6 -8.25 2.76 -0.80
C VAL A 6 -7.05 3.09 -1.68
N TYR A 7 -5.90 2.43 -1.46
CA TYR A 7 -4.74 2.59 -2.33
C TYR A 7 -5.07 2.26 -3.79
N HIS A 8 -5.58 1.04 -4.06
CA HIS A 8 -5.87 0.62 -5.44
C HIS A 8 -7.01 1.40 -6.10
N VAL A 9 -8.07 1.73 -5.35
CA VAL A 9 -9.17 2.58 -5.84
C VAL A 9 -8.67 3.99 -6.11
N GLY A 10 -7.83 4.55 -5.23
CA GLY A 10 -7.22 5.87 -5.40
C GLY A 10 -6.38 5.97 -6.67
N LEU A 11 -5.58 4.95 -6.98
CA LEU A 11 -4.82 4.89 -8.24
C LEU A 11 -5.74 4.91 -9.47
N ARG A 12 -6.83 4.12 -9.45
CA ARG A 12 -7.80 4.07 -10.56
C ARG A 12 -8.60 5.36 -10.67
N ALA A 13 -8.94 5.98 -9.54
CA ALA A 13 -9.65 7.25 -9.48
C ALA A 13 -8.80 8.39 -10.03
N ALA A 14 -7.49 8.40 -9.77
CA ALA A 14 -6.57 9.38 -10.34
C ALA A 14 -6.45 9.25 -11.88
N ASP A 15 -6.48 8.02 -12.39
CA ASP A 15 -6.47 7.76 -13.83
C ASP A 15 -7.76 8.24 -14.53
N ARG A 16 -8.90 8.15 -13.83
CA ARG A 16 -10.24 8.50 -14.31
C ARG A 16 -10.85 9.73 -13.63
N VAL A 17 -10.00 10.69 -13.26
CA VAL A 17 -10.44 11.83 -12.43
C VAL A 17 -11.56 12.65 -13.07
N ASP A 18 -11.60 12.72 -14.39
CA ASP A 18 -12.64 13.46 -15.13
C ASP A 18 -14.01 12.79 -15.06
N ASP A 19 -14.06 11.46 -15.02
CA ASP A 19 -15.31 10.67 -14.91
C ASP A 19 -15.99 10.87 -13.54
N LEU A 20 -15.23 11.34 -12.53
CA LEU A 20 -15.73 11.51 -11.17
C LEU A 20 -16.46 12.84 -10.96
N LYS A 21 -16.40 13.78 -11.91
CA LYS A 21 -17.04 15.10 -11.75
C LYS A 21 -18.55 14.94 -11.45
N PRO A 22 -19.10 15.72 -10.49
CA PRO A 22 -18.47 16.86 -9.79
C PRO A 22 -17.70 16.48 -8.52
N LEU A 23 -17.49 15.20 -8.20
CA LEU A 23 -16.74 14.77 -7.02
C LEU A 23 -15.26 15.12 -7.18
N ILE A 24 -14.70 15.79 -6.17
CA ILE A 24 -13.28 16.19 -6.13
C ILE A 24 -12.58 15.42 -5.01
N VAL A 25 -11.69 14.50 -5.39
CA VAL A 25 -10.79 13.81 -4.46
C VAL A 25 -9.54 14.66 -4.27
N ARG A 26 -9.14 14.87 -3.01
CA ARG A 26 -7.98 15.71 -2.64
C ARG A 26 -6.75 14.92 -2.19
N GLY A 27 -6.91 13.61 -1.98
CA GLY A 27 -5.86 12.77 -1.43
C GLY A 27 -6.39 11.45 -0.91
N LEU A 28 -5.47 10.65 -0.36
CA LEU A 28 -5.73 9.34 0.22
C LEU A 28 -5.23 9.32 1.67
N VAL A 29 -5.98 8.68 2.55
CA VAL A 29 -5.57 8.40 3.93
C VAL A 29 -5.57 6.89 4.12
N LEU A 30 -4.39 6.32 4.33
CA LEU A 30 -4.17 4.88 4.46
C LEU A 30 -3.83 4.58 5.92
N ILE A 31 -4.80 4.07 6.67
CA ILE A 31 -4.60 3.65 8.06
C ILE A 31 -4.27 2.16 8.06
N GLN A 32 -3.05 1.82 8.49
CA GLN A 32 -2.51 0.46 8.54
C GLN A 32 -2.92 -0.36 7.32
N PRO A 33 -2.56 0.11 6.10
CA PRO A 33 -2.95 -0.60 4.89
C PRO A 33 -2.41 -2.03 4.92
N PHE A 34 -3.20 -2.97 4.42
CA PHE A 34 -2.82 -4.38 4.44
C PHE A 34 -1.96 -4.68 3.22
N PHE A 35 -0.66 -4.48 3.33
CA PHE A 35 0.33 -4.83 2.32
C PHE A 35 1.17 -6.01 2.78
N GLY A 36 1.73 -6.74 1.83
CA GLY A 36 2.63 -7.85 2.11
C GLY A 36 3.64 -8.04 0.99
N GLY A 37 4.26 -9.21 0.99
CA GLY A 37 5.22 -9.61 -0.02
C GLY A 37 5.54 -11.09 0.11
N LEU A 38 6.20 -11.64 -0.90
CA LEU A 38 6.74 -12.99 -0.81
C LEU A 38 7.88 -13.06 0.23
N THR A 39 8.75 -12.05 0.23
CA THR A 39 9.84 -11.91 1.20
C THR A 39 9.31 -11.23 2.46
N ARG A 40 9.67 -11.79 3.62
CA ARG A 40 9.30 -11.23 4.92
C ARG A 40 10.06 -9.95 5.24
N THR A 41 9.38 -8.96 5.80
CA THR A 41 10.01 -7.75 6.35
C THR A 41 10.60 -8.00 7.74
N ALA A 42 11.35 -7.03 8.27
CA ALA A 42 11.91 -7.15 9.61
C ALA A 42 10.81 -7.09 10.68
N SER A 43 9.80 -6.24 10.50
CA SER A 43 8.61 -6.17 11.36
C SER A 43 7.82 -7.48 11.38
N GLU A 44 7.63 -8.14 10.23
CA GLU A 44 6.96 -9.44 10.15
C GLU A 44 7.73 -10.52 10.93
N LEU A 45 9.06 -10.56 10.81
CA LEU A 45 9.88 -11.53 11.55
C LEU A 45 9.93 -11.22 13.05
N ARG A 46 10.02 -9.95 13.42
CA ARG A 46 10.04 -9.50 14.82
C ARG A 46 8.72 -9.79 15.54
N LEU A 47 7.60 -9.64 14.84
CA LEU A 47 6.24 -9.81 15.37
C LEU A 47 5.58 -11.09 14.83
N GLN A 48 6.38 -12.13 14.61
CA GLN A 48 5.89 -13.34 13.94
C GLN A 48 4.74 -14.05 14.69
N ASP A 49 4.79 -13.95 16.02
CA ASP A 49 3.87 -14.56 16.99
C ASP A 49 2.90 -13.51 17.57
N ASP A 50 2.65 -12.42 16.83
CA ASP A 50 1.69 -11.38 17.23
C ASP A 50 0.33 -12.02 17.58
N PRO A 51 -0.28 -11.66 18.73
CA PRO A 51 -1.52 -12.31 19.20
C PRO A 51 -2.74 -12.01 18.32
N TYR A 52 -2.70 -10.97 17.47
CA TYR A 52 -3.81 -10.54 16.64
C TYR A 52 -3.58 -10.86 15.16
N LEU A 53 -2.34 -10.75 14.68
CA LEU A 53 -1.97 -10.88 13.27
C LEU A 53 -0.69 -11.72 13.07
N PRO A 54 -0.67 -12.99 13.52
CA PRO A 54 0.49 -13.86 13.35
C PRO A 54 0.74 -14.17 11.86
N LEU A 55 1.96 -14.59 11.53
CA LEU A 55 2.38 -14.75 10.11
C LEU A 55 1.55 -15.74 9.30
N HIS A 56 1.08 -16.82 9.92
CA HIS A 56 0.25 -17.81 9.24
C HIS A 56 -1.13 -17.24 8.88
N LEU A 57 -1.64 -16.31 9.71
CA LEU A 57 -2.92 -15.65 9.46
C LEU A 57 -2.80 -14.66 8.30
N THR A 58 -1.70 -13.91 8.20
CA THR A 58 -1.48 -13.03 7.03
C THR A 58 -1.31 -13.83 5.74
N GLU A 59 -0.62 -14.98 5.78
CA GLU A 59 -0.53 -15.90 4.64
C GLU A 59 -1.90 -16.45 4.22
N LEU A 60 -2.71 -16.90 5.18
CA LEU A 60 -4.06 -17.37 4.91
C LEU A 60 -4.93 -16.27 4.27
N MET A 61 -4.91 -15.04 4.83
CA MET A 61 -5.67 -13.92 4.28
C MET A 61 -5.28 -13.64 2.82
N TRP A 62 -4.00 -13.67 2.49
CA TRP A 62 -3.56 -13.46 1.11
C TRP A 62 -3.92 -14.61 0.18
N ASN A 63 -3.82 -15.86 0.64
CA ASN A 63 -4.23 -17.02 -0.15
C ASN A 63 -5.72 -16.99 -0.50
N LEU A 64 -6.56 -16.45 0.39
CA LEU A 64 -8.00 -16.29 0.14
C LEU A 64 -8.34 -15.07 -0.73
N ALA A 65 -7.55 -14.00 -0.65
CA ALA A 65 -7.84 -12.73 -1.33
C ALA A 65 -7.25 -12.63 -2.75
N LEU A 66 -6.16 -13.35 -3.03
CA LEU A 66 -5.48 -13.27 -4.33
C LEU A 66 -6.09 -14.20 -5.38
N PRO A 67 -5.94 -13.89 -6.69
CA PRO A 67 -6.36 -14.79 -7.75
C PRO A 67 -5.69 -16.16 -7.61
N VAL A 68 -6.43 -17.22 -7.93
CA VAL A 68 -5.93 -18.60 -7.91
C VAL A 68 -4.62 -18.72 -8.71
N GLY A 69 -3.60 -19.33 -8.12
CA GLY A 69 -2.27 -19.48 -8.73
C GLY A 69 -1.34 -18.27 -8.53
N SER A 70 -1.82 -17.17 -7.94
CA SER A 70 -0.97 -16.04 -7.57
C SER A 70 -0.22 -16.30 -6.27
N ASN A 71 0.97 -15.72 -6.15
CA ASN A 71 1.71 -15.64 -4.90
C ASN A 71 1.68 -14.21 -4.34
N ARG A 72 2.31 -13.99 -3.19
CA ARG A 72 2.35 -12.69 -2.50
C ARG A 72 3.17 -11.60 -3.19
N ASN A 73 3.83 -11.89 -4.32
CA ASN A 73 4.39 -10.84 -5.19
C ASN A 73 3.34 -10.30 -6.18
N HIS A 74 2.09 -10.76 -6.13
CA HIS A 74 1.01 -10.13 -6.89
C HIS A 74 0.81 -8.67 -6.45
N GLN A 75 0.56 -7.76 -7.39
CA GLN A 75 0.45 -6.31 -7.16
C GLN A 75 -0.60 -5.88 -6.12
N TYR A 76 -1.60 -6.73 -5.85
CA TYR A 76 -2.61 -6.49 -4.81
C TYR A 76 -2.09 -6.75 -3.39
N CYS A 77 -1.09 -7.62 -3.26
CA CYS A 77 -0.41 -7.90 -2.00
C CYS A 77 0.82 -7.00 -1.86
N ASN A 78 1.68 -6.98 -2.87
CA ASN A 78 2.91 -6.21 -2.91
C ASN A 78 2.80 -5.07 -3.94
N PRO A 79 2.42 -3.85 -3.53
CA PRO A 79 2.26 -2.71 -4.46
C PRO A 79 3.59 -2.16 -5.00
N ARG A 80 4.73 -2.69 -4.56
CA ARG A 80 6.08 -2.26 -5.00
C ARG A 80 6.70 -3.21 -6.01
N VAL A 81 6.08 -4.36 -6.29
CA VAL A 81 6.57 -5.31 -7.28
C VAL A 81 6.76 -4.61 -8.63
N GLY A 82 7.87 -4.87 -9.31
CA GLY A 82 8.17 -4.26 -10.62
C GLY A 82 8.31 -2.74 -10.61
N GLY A 83 8.63 -2.12 -9.45
CA GLY A 83 8.72 -0.65 -9.31
C GLY A 83 7.39 0.03 -8.97
N GLY A 84 6.34 -0.76 -8.74
CA GLY A 84 5.01 -0.29 -8.38
C GLY A 84 4.15 0.17 -9.56
N SER A 85 2.94 0.64 -9.25
CA SER A 85 1.98 1.01 -10.29
C SER A 85 2.38 2.30 -11.01
N GLY A 86 2.39 2.26 -12.36
CA GLY A 86 2.57 3.46 -13.18
C GLY A 86 1.52 4.55 -12.92
N LEU A 87 0.36 4.18 -12.39
CA LEU A 87 -0.71 5.13 -12.02
C LEU A 87 -0.33 6.04 -10.84
N LEU A 88 0.73 5.72 -10.09
CA LEU A 88 1.29 6.64 -9.10
C LEU A 88 1.74 7.97 -9.72
N ALA A 89 2.13 7.98 -11.01
CA ALA A 89 2.42 9.22 -11.72
C ALA A 89 1.20 10.14 -11.77
N ARG A 90 0.01 9.59 -12.05
CA ARG A 90 -1.24 10.36 -12.11
C ARG A 90 -1.59 10.98 -10.76
N VAL A 91 -1.41 10.25 -9.66
CA VAL A 91 -1.59 10.78 -8.30
C VAL A 91 -0.66 11.97 -8.04
N ARG A 92 0.58 11.93 -8.54
CA ARG A 92 1.55 13.04 -8.41
C ARG A 92 1.20 14.24 -9.29
N ASP A 93 0.76 14.00 -10.52
CA ASP A 93 0.36 15.05 -11.47
C ASP A 93 -0.84 15.84 -10.92
N LEU A 94 -1.80 15.14 -10.32
CA LEU A 94 -2.97 15.73 -9.66
C LEU A 94 -2.65 16.36 -8.30
N GLN A 95 -1.40 16.28 -7.85
CA GLN A 95 -0.93 16.77 -6.55
C GLN A 95 -1.75 16.24 -5.36
N TRP A 96 -2.26 15.01 -5.45
CA TRP A 96 -2.96 14.37 -4.34
C TRP A 96 -2.00 14.11 -3.19
N ARG A 97 -2.43 14.44 -1.97
CA ARG A 97 -1.68 14.11 -0.76
C ARG A 97 -2.00 12.67 -0.35
N VAL A 98 -0.97 11.89 0.00
CA VAL A 98 -1.15 10.52 0.49
C VAL A 98 -0.57 10.44 1.89
N GLY A 99 -1.44 10.24 2.88
CA GLY A 99 -1.04 9.96 4.26
C GLY A 99 -1.02 8.46 4.50
N VAL A 100 0.06 7.94 5.08
CA VAL A 100 0.17 6.55 5.54
C VAL A 100 0.39 6.56 7.05
N MET A 101 -0.52 5.94 7.80
CA MET A 101 -0.39 5.72 9.23
C MET A 101 -0.03 4.26 9.48
N ALA A 102 1.09 4.04 10.15
CA ALA A 102 1.61 2.73 10.51
C ALA A 102 2.11 2.77 11.96
N SER A 103 1.96 1.67 12.68
CA SER A 103 2.46 1.50 14.06
C SER A 103 3.59 0.47 14.07
N ASP A 104 4.65 0.70 14.84
CA ASP A 104 5.77 -0.25 14.96
C ASP A 104 5.35 -1.56 15.70
N ASP A 105 4.22 -1.54 16.39
CA ASP A 105 3.60 -2.72 16.99
C ASP A 105 2.76 -3.54 15.98
N ASP A 106 2.74 -3.15 14.71
CA ASP A 106 2.03 -3.85 13.65
C ASP A 106 3.01 -4.69 12.81
N PRO A 107 2.78 -6.00 12.60
CA PRO A 107 3.62 -6.81 11.71
C PRO A 107 3.80 -6.22 10.30
N LEU A 108 2.84 -5.43 9.83
CA LEU A 108 2.82 -4.80 8.51
C LEU A 108 3.59 -3.47 8.45
N PHE A 109 4.19 -3.04 9.56
CA PHE A 109 4.83 -1.73 9.70
C PHE A 109 5.80 -1.40 8.56
N ASP A 110 6.78 -2.27 8.33
CA ASP A 110 7.81 -2.03 7.31
C ASP A 110 7.20 -1.94 5.91
N ALA A 111 6.27 -2.83 5.58
CA ALA A 111 5.58 -2.81 4.29
C ALA A 111 4.84 -1.48 4.08
N ASN A 112 4.23 -0.95 5.14
CA ASN A 112 3.52 0.34 5.12
C ASN A 112 4.48 1.53 4.98
N VAL A 113 5.57 1.55 5.74
CA VAL A 113 6.61 2.59 5.66
C VAL A 113 7.25 2.63 4.28
N GLU A 114 7.57 1.47 3.70
CA GLU A 114 8.17 1.37 2.37
C GLU A 114 7.25 1.90 1.26
N VAL A 115 5.95 1.65 1.37
CA VAL A 115 4.95 2.22 0.45
C VAL A 115 4.83 3.73 0.65
N GLY A 116 4.83 4.22 1.89
CA GLY A 116 4.81 5.65 2.19
C GLY A 116 5.99 6.40 1.57
N ARG A 117 7.21 5.85 1.70
CA ARG A 117 8.44 6.41 1.11
C ARG A 117 8.44 6.43 -0.41
N SER A 118 7.76 5.48 -1.04
CA SER A 118 7.63 5.41 -2.51
C SER A 118 6.77 6.55 -3.08
N GLY A 119 5.94 7.20 -2.24
CA GLY A 119 5.12 8.35 -2.59
C GLY A 119 5.78 9.71 -2.31
N GLU A 120 6.84 9.76 -1.52
CA GLU A 120 7.53 11.00 -1.19
C GLU A 120 8.28 11.54 -2.42
N ARG A 121 8.08 12.84 -2.72
CA ARG A 121 8.98 13.55 -3.64
C ARG A 121 10.36 13.51 -3.00
N ARG A 122 11.40 13.16 -3.77
CA ARG A 122 12.77 13.53 -3.39
C ARG A 122 12.77 15.06 -3.28
N GLY A 123 12.72 15.58 -2.06
CA GLY A 123 12.84 17.01 -1.81
C GLY A 123 14.17 17.46 -2.39
N GLY A 124 14.12 18.36 -3.38
CA GLY A 124 15.30 19.08 -3.82
C GLY A 124 15.85 19.83 -2.62
N LYS A 125 17.15 19.69 -2.36
CA LYS A 125 17.86 20.64 -1.51
C LYS A 125 17.82 21.98 -2.23
N GLU A 126 16.97 22.89 -1.75
CA GLU A 126 17.14 24.30 -2.04
C GLU A 126 18.31 24.80 -1.18
N GLY A 127 19.31 25.34 -1.86
CA GLY A 127 20.46 26.03 -1.25
C GLY A 127 20.29 27.53 -1.28
#